data_AF-A0A961LG54-F1
#
_entry.id   AF-A0A961LG54-F1
#
_cell.length_a   1.000
_cell.length_b   1.000
_cell.length_c   1.000
_cell.angle_alpha   90.00
_cell.angle_beta   90.00
_cell.angle_gamma   90.00
#
_symmetry.space_group_name_H-M   'P 1'
#
loop_
_entity.id
_entity.type
_entity.pdbx_description
1 polymer ?
#
loop_
_entity_poly.entity_id
_entity_poly.type
_entity_poly.pdbx_seq_one_letter_code
_entity_poly.pdbx_strand_id
1 'polypeptide(L)'
;MLVIHPDECIDCGVCEPECPAEAIKPDTEPGLESWLKLNTEYASKWPNITVKRDAPSDAKEFDGVEGKLEKYFSPEPGEGD
;
A
#
# COMPACT_ATOMS: atom_id res chain seq x y z
N MET A 1 -0.67 -1.66 -6.81
CA MET A 1 -0.73 -1.10 -5.43
C MET A 1 0.24 -1.88 -4.56
N LEU A 2 0.55 -1.39 -3.37
CA LEU A 2 1.36 -2.07 -2.35
C LEU A 2 0.53 -2.17 -1.07
N VAL A 3 0.70 -3.25 -0.31
CA VAL A 3 -0.01 -3.50 0.95
C VAL A 3 0.98 -3.94 2.03
N ILE A 4 0.62 -3.70 3.29
CA ILE A 4 1.39 -4.10 4.47
C ILE A 4 0.67 -5.26 5.15
N HIS A 5 1.40 -6.33 5.50
CA HIS A 5 0.82 -7.44 6.23
C HIS A 5 0.60 -7.04 7.71
N PRO A 6 -0.64 -6.97 8.21
CA PRO A 6 -0.91 -6.48 9.56
C PRO A 6 -0.33 -7.39 10.65
N ASP A 7 -0.36 -8.71 10.46
CA ASP A 7 0.18 -9.65 11.46
C ASP A 7 1.72 -9.67 11.54
N GLU A 8 2.42 -9.15 10.51
CA GLU A 8 3.90 -9.07 10.50
C GLU A 8 4.40 -7.66 10.81
N CYS A 9 3.54 -6.65 10.64
CA CYS A 9 3.83 -5.28 11.04
C CYS A 9 4.01 -5.22 12.57
N ILE A 10 5.03 -4.48 13.01
CA ILE A 10 5.35 -4.28 14.42
C ILE A 10 5.18 -2.82 14.86
N ASP A 11 4.48 -2.02 14.06
CA ASP A 11 4.16 -0.61 14.32
C ASP A 11 5.38 0.27 14.63
N CYS A 12 6.48 0.06 13.89
CA CYS A 12 7.72 0.81 14.10
C CYS A 12 7.68 2.25 13.54
N GLY A 13 6.72 2.57 12.67
CA GLY A 13 6.52 3.91 12.10
C GLY A 13 7.57 4.38 11.08
N VAL A 14 8.55 3.54 10.70
CA VAL A 14 9.66 3.96 9.82
C VAL A 14 9.20 4.19 8.37
N CYS A 15 8.20 3.44 7.90
CA CYS A 15 7.74 3.53 6.52
C CYS A 15 6.86 4.76 6.24
N GLU A 16 6.19 5.32 7.25
CA GLU A 16 5.29 6.47 7.12
C GLU A 16 5.98 7.70 6.50
N PRO A 17 7.11 8.21 7.04
CA PRO A 17 7.79 9.38 6.46
C PRO A 17 8.51 9.09 5.14
N GLU A 18 8.73 7.81 4.82
CA GLU A 18 9.44 7.40 3.61
C GLU A 18 8.52 7.32 2.38
N CYS A 19 7.20 7.33 2.57
CA CYS A 19 6.23 7.26 1.49
C CYS A 19 6.05 8.64 0.82
N PRO A 20 6.48 8.84 -0.45
CA PRO A 20 6.38 10.14 -1.10
C PRO A 20 4.93 10.60 -1.33
N ALA A 21 3.99 9.65 -1.40
CA ALA A 21 2.56 9.90 -1.59
C ALA A 21 1.79 10.05 -0.26
N GLU A 22 2.50 10.02 0.88
CA GLU A 22 1.92 10.13 2.24
C GLU A 22 0.76 9.14 2.50
N ALA A 23 0.78 7.99 1.83
CA ALA A 23 -0.34 7.05 1.78
C ALA A 23 -0.34 6.01 2.92
N ILE A 24 0.74 5.93 3.69
CA ILE A 24 0.87 5.03 4.84
C ILE A 24 0.37 5.78 6.08
N LYS A 25 -0.53 5.15 6.82
CA LYS A 25 -1.15 5.68 8.04
C LYS A 25 -1.23 4.58 9.11
N PRO A 26 -1.17 4.93 10.40
CA PRO A 26 -1.37 3.97 11.48
C PRO A 26 -2.81 3.43 11.47
N ASP A 27 -2.99 2.15 11.80
CA ASP A 27 -4.29 1.48 11.85
C ASP A 27 -5.25 2.04 12.91
N THR A 28 -4.70 2.77 13.89
CA THR A 28 -5.45 3.51 14.91
C THR A 28 -6.17 4.76 14.38
N GLU A 29 -5.86 5.22 13.17
CA GLU A 29 -6.52 6.38 12.56
C GLU A 29 -7.95 6.02 12.09
N PRO A 30 -8.97 6.83 12.43
CA PRO A 30 -10.35 6.51 12.09
C PRO A 30 -10.61 6.58 10.57
N GLY A 31 -11.52 5.74 10.07
CA GLY A 31 -11.95 5.76 8.66
C GLY A 31 -11.08 4.92 7.72
N LEU A 32 -10.15 4.13 8.26
CA LEU A 32 -9.25 3.26 7.49
C LEU A 32 -9.72 1.80 7.44
N GLU A 33 -10.90 1.46 7.94
CA GLU A 33 -11.38 0.07 8.10
C GLU A 33 -11.41 -0.69 6.77
N SER A 34 -11.76 0.01 5.68
CA SER A 34 -11.77 -0.58 4.33
C SER A 34 -10.36 -0.87 3.82
N TRP A 35 -9.40 0.01 4.12
CA TRP A 35 -7.99 -0.16 3.78
C TRP A 35 -7.35 -1.27 4.61
N LEU A 36 -7.67 -1.38 5.89
CA LEU A 36 -7.20 -2.47 6.74
C LEU A 36 -7.64 -3.82 6.17
N LYS A 37 -8.91 -3.96 5.82
CA LYS A 37 -9.43 -5.19 5.19
C LYS A 37 -8.71 -5.51 3.88
N LEU A 38 -8.47 -4.50 3.03
CA LEU A 38 -7.73 -4.66 1.77
C LEU A 38 -6.30 -5.15 2.04
N ASN A 39 -5.59 -4.53 2.97
CA ASN A 39 -4.23 -4.90 3.33
C ASN A 39 -4.17 -6.34 3.84
N THR A 40 -5.05 -6.73 4.76
CA THR A 40 -5.15 -8.11 5.26
C THR A 40 -5.39 -9.11 4.13
N GLU A 41 -6.34 -8.82 3.22
CA GLU A 41 -6.70 -9.76 2.17
C GLU A 41 -5.57 -9.97 1.15
N TYR A 42 -4.93 -8.89 0.71
CA TYR A 42 -3.95 -8.95 -0.37
C TYR A 42 -2.54 -9.24 0.12
N ALA A 43 -2.19 -8.95 1.38
CA ALA A 43 -0.88 -9.30 1.93
C ALA A 43 -0.65 -10.81 1.99
N SER A 44 -1.69 -11.62 2.16
CA SER A 44 -1.57 -13.09 2.10
C SER A 44 -1.63 -13.68 0.68
N LYS A 45 -1.94 -12.86 -0.34
CA LYS A 45 -2.12 -13.30 -1.74
C LYS A 45 -1.00 -12.84 -2.67
N TRP A 46 -0.48 -11.63 -2.46
CA TRP A 46 0.56 -11.03 -3.29
C TRP A 46 1.95 -11.49 -2.86
N PRO A 47 2.93 -11.53 -3.78
CA PRO A 47 4.30 -11.86 -3.43
C PRO A 47 4.91 -10.74 -2.57
N ASN A 48 5.92 -11.11 -1.77
CA ASN A 48 6.67 -10.15 -0.98
C ASN A 48 7.52 -9.24 -1.87
N ILE A 49 7.78 -8.03 -1.39
CA ILE A 49 8.75 -7.10 -1.97
C ILE A 49 9.67 -6.62 -0.87
N THR A 50 10.93 -7.03 -0.94
CA THR A 50 11.93 -6.73 0.09
C THR A 50 13.00 -5.75 -0.41
N VAL A 51 13.06 -5.51 -1.71
CA VAL A 51 14.01 -4.59 -2.34
C VAL A 51 13.28 -3.44 -3.06
N LYS A 52 13.77 -2.22 -2.85
CA LYS A 52 13.26 -1.02 -3.54
C LYS A 52 13.43 -1.16 -5.06
N ARG A 53 12.38 -0.82 -5.79
CA ARG A 53 12.35 -0.74 -7.25
C ARG A 53 12.03 0.68 -7.70
N ASP A 54 12.17 0.92 -9.01
CA ASP A 54 11.74 2.19 -9.60
C ASP A 54 10.23 2.35 -9.48
N ALA A 55 9.79 3.57 -9.18
CA ALA A 55 8.38 3.89 -9.18
C ALA A 55 7.80 3.75 -10.61
N PRO A 56 6.50 3.47 -10.76
CA PRO A 56 5.83 3.50 -12.06
C PRO A 56 6.10 4.82 -12.80
N SER A 57 6.26 4.77 -14.13
CA SER A 57 6.58 5.95 -14.94
C SER A 57 5.51 7.04 -14.87
N ASP A 58 4.28 6.65 -14.60
CA ASP A 58 3.09 7.47 -14.44
C ASP A 58 2.82 7.86 -12.97
N ALA A 59 3.69 7.51 -12.01
CA ALA A 59 3.44 7.71 -10.57
C ALA A 59 3.05 9.16 -10.21
N LYS A 60 3.67 10.16 -10.87
CA LYS A 60 3.35 11.59 -10.65
C LYS A 60 1.95 11.99 -11.11
N GLU A 61 1.40 11.31 -12.11
CA GLU A 61 0.05 11.58 -12.62
C GLU A 61 -1.03 11.00 -11.70
N PHE A 62 -0.70 9.93 -10.98
CA PHE A 62 -1.59 9.27 -10.03
C PHE A 62 -1.42 9.77 -8.59
N ASP A 63 -0.40 10.58 -8.30
CA ASP A 63 -0.23 11.17 -6.98
C ASP A 63 -1.35 12.18 -6.68
N GLY A 64 -1.94 12.10 -5.49
CA GLY A 64 -3.08 12.94 -5.09
C GLY A 64 -4.43 12.66 -5.80
N VAL A 65 -4.51 11.74 -6.77
CA VAL A 65 -5.80 11.40 -7.42
C VAL A 65 -6.73 10.70 -6.43
N GLU A 66 -7.95 11.23 -6.30
CA GLU A 66 -9.00 10.67 -5.44
C GLU A 66 -9.69 9.45 -6.07
N GLY A 67 -10.11 8.51 -5.22
CA GLY A 67 -10.88 7.33 -5.62
C GLY A 67 -10.08 6.36 -6.51
N LYS A 68 -8.77 6.24 -6.28
CA LYS A 68 -7.90 5.33 -7.06
C LYS A 68 -8.27 3.86 -6.90
N LEU A 69 -8.77 3.49 -5.72
CA LEU A 69 -9.20 2.12 -5.44
C LEU A 69 -10.37 1.73 -6.35
N GLU A 70 -11.36 2.60 -6.52
CA GLU A 70 -12.53 2.30 -7.35
C GLU A 70 -12.21 2.35 -8.84
N LYS A 71 -11.31 3.26 -9.25
CA LYS A 71 -11.03 3.54 -10.66
C LYS A 71 -9.98 2.62 -11.29
N TYR A 72 -8.97 2.23 -10.53
CA TYR A 72 -7.74 1.64 -11.08
C TYR A 72 -7.27 0.39 -10.33
N PHE A 73 -8.02 -0.09 -9.34
CA PHE A 73 -7.62 -1.28 -8.62
C PHE A 73 -7.59 -2.52 -9.54
N SER A 74 -6.51 -3.28 -9.39
CA SER A 74 -6.36 -4.60 -10.00
C SER A 74 -6.08 -5.60 -8.87
N PRO A 75 -6.75 -6.76 -8.85
CA PRO A 75 -6.46 -7.82 -7.89
C PRO A 75 -5.14 -8.56 -8.20
N GLU A 76 -4.59 -8.37 -9.40
CA GLU A 76 -3.33 -8.98 -9.80
C GLU A 76 -2.15 -8.35 -9.05
N PRO A 77 -1.20 -9.16 -8.57
CA PRO A 77 -0.03 -8.66 -7.88
C PRO A 77 0.88 -7.82 -8.80
N GLY A 78 1.63 -6.91 -8.18
CA GLY A 78 2.83 -6.36 -8.80
C GLY A 78 3.97 -7.38 -8.84
N GLU A 79 5.13 -6.93 -9.29
CA GLU A 79 6.35 -7.75 -9.29
C GLU A 79 6.93 -7.84 -7.87
N GLY A 80 7.04 -9.06 -7.32
CA GLY A 80 7.67 -9.34 -6.03
C GLY A 80 9.06 -9.98 -6.16
N ASP A 81 9.65 -10.41 -5.04
CA ASP A 81 10.92 -11.13 -4.93
C ASP A 81 10.84 -12.41 -4.07
#